data_AF-A0A1I0FNK3-F1
#
_entry.id   AF-A0A1I0FNK3-F1
#
_cell.length_a   1.000
_cell.length_b   1.000
_cell.length_c   1.000
_cell.angle_alpha   90.00
_cell.angle_beta   90.00
_cell.angle_gamma   90.00
#
_symmetry.space_group_name_H-M   'P 1'
#
loop_
_entity.id
_entity.type
_entity.pdbx_description
1 polymer ?
#
loop_
_entity_poly.entity_id
_entity_poly.type
_entity_poly.pdbx_seq_one_letter_code
_entity_poly.pdbx_strand_id
1 'polypeptide(L)'
;MSKHKMVDGRLLQMNKSYGQLKQKQKEKISEWMYQAYRKQTLENLSDEEALQLVFDRIEEAKIWIPDHEILNRYRAKKNQFKRRLAGENVPQHIFVMESILEKATQKMASLEKKIEEYAAFQSEIRKLEAYYTSQQWKDDYFMDEDGTFPAKLKRGVLSQDGIWSLLERNKELTRKLGISEVQGHDEHE
;
A
#
# COMPACT_ATOMS: atom_id res chain seq x y z
N MET A 1 -33.95 43.96 20.77
CA MET A 1 -33.56 43.26 22.02
C MET A 1 -32.13 43.67 22.40
N SER A 2 -31.86 43.94 23.68
CA SER A 2 -30.55 44.40 24.15
C SER A 2 -29.46 43.37 23.82
N LYS A 3 -28.33 43.84 23.27
CA LYS A 3 -27.18 42.99 22.91
C LYS A 3 -26.42 42.50 24.15
N HIS A 4 -26.60 43.14 25.30
CA HIS A 4 -25.91 42.82 26.55
C HIS A 4 -26.90 42.69 27.72
N LYS A 5 -26.68 41.69 28.58
CA LYS A 5 -27.45 41.44 29.80
C LYS A 5 -26.49 41.16 30.95
N MET A 6 -26.80 41.70 32.14
CA MET A 6 -26.09 41.33 33.36
C MET A 6 -26.61 39.98 33.85
N VAL A 7 -25.72 39.00 34.03
CA VAL A 7 -26.02 37.70 34.64
C VAL A 7 -24.87 37.39 35.59
N ASP A 8 -25.18 37.10 36.85
CA ASP A 8 -24.20 36.80 37.92
C ASP A 8 -23.03 37.80 38.03
N GLY A 9 -23.35 39.10 37.93
CA GLY A 9 -22.36 40.17 38.05
C GLY A 9 -21.43 40.34 36.83
N ARG A 10 -21.68 39.64 35.71
CA ARG A 10 -20.93 39.77 34.46
C ARG A 10 -21.80 40.32 33.34
N LEU A 11 -21.23 41.22 32.53
CA LEU A 11 -21.87 41.72 31.31
C LEU A 11 -21.76 40.65 30.21
N LEU A 12 -22.86 39.96 29.92
CA LEU A 12 -22.92 38.93 28.89
C LEU A 12 -23.50 39.49 27.60
N GLN A 13 -22.79 39.25 26.50
CA GLN A 13 -23.29 39.56 25.16
C GLN A 13 -24.24 38.44 24.70
N MET A 14 -25.53 38.74 24.55
CA MET A 14 -26.57 37.76 24.22
C MET A 14 -26.52 37.32 22.74
N ASN A 15 -25.91 38.15 21.88
CA ASN A 15 -25.70 37.86 20.45
C ASN A 15 -24.26 37.42 20.15
N LYS A 16 -23.56 36.83 21.12
CA LYS A 16 -22.19 36.39 20.96
C LYS A 16 -22.15 35.21 19.99
N SER A 17 -21.46 35.34 18.87
CA SER A 17 -21.31 34.25 17.91
C SER A 17 -20.16 33.34 18.28
N TYR A 18 -20.21 32.08 17.83
CA TYR A 18 -19.09 31.14 18.00
C TYR A 18 -17.78 31.70 17.42
N GLY A 19 -17.88 32.48 16.33
CA GLY A 19 -16.75 33.15 15.69
C GLY A 19 -15.99 34.10 16.62
N GLN A 20 -16.64 34.64 17.65
CA GLN A 20 -16.07 35.58 18.62
C GLN A 20 -15.38 34.89 19.81
N LEU A 21 -15.44 33.55 19.90
CA LEU A 21 -14.70 32.81 20.92
C LEU A 21 -13.19 32.82 20.66
N LYS A 22 -12.40 32.73 21.74
CA LYS A 22 -10.95 32.52 21.65
C LYS A 22 -10.66 31.20 20.95
N GLN A 23 -9.59 31.13 20.18
CA GLN A 23 -9.24 29.93 19.40
C GLN A 23 -9.17 28.66 20.27
N LYS A 24 -8.52 28.73 21.44
CA LYS A 24 -8.47 27.62 22.41
C LYS A 24 -9.86 27.16 22.91
N GLN A 25 -10.83 28.08 23.02
CA GLN A 25 -12.21 27.72 23.41
C GLN A 25 -12.93 27.00 22.26
N LYS A 26 -12.74 27.47 21.03
CA LYS A 26 -13.30 26.83 19.84
C LYS A 26 -12.79 25.39 19.69
N GLU A 27 -11.49 25.19 19.88
CA GLU A 27 -10.85 23.87 19.85
C GLU A 27 -11.45 22.92 20.90
N LYS A 28 -11.55 23.37 22.16
CA LYS A 28 -12.19 22.59 23.22
C LYS A 28 -13.63 22.21 22.89
N ILE A 29 -14.45 23.17 22.49
CA ILE A 29 -15.86 22.91 22.14
C ILE A 29 -15.95 21.98 20.93
N SER A 30 -15.06 22.13 19.94
CA SER A 30 -15.02 21.23 18.79
C SER A 30 -14.69 19.80 19.19
N GLU A 31 -13.80 19.62 20.16
CA GLU A 31 -13.43 18.30 20.66
C GLU A 31 -14.55 17.69 21.52
N TRP A 32 -15.20 18.46 22.39
CA TRP A 32 -16.37 17.98 23.15
C TRP A 32 -17.54 17.60 22.24
N MET A 33 -17.81 18.37 21.19
CA MET A 33 -18.79 17.99 20.17
C MET A 33 -18.43 16.67 19.48
N TYR A 34 -17.14 16.42 19.22
CA TYR A 34 -16.73 15.14 18.65
C TYR A 34 -16.91 13.98 19.64
N GLN A 35 -16.53 14.16 20.91
CA GLN A 35 -16.70 13.16 21.96
C GLN A 35 -18.17 12.82 22.19
N ALA A 36 -19.04 13.83 22.21
CA ALA A 36 -20.49 13.66 22.28
C ALA A 36 -21.02 12.87 21.07
N TYR A 37 -20.59 13.21 19.85
CA TYR A 37 -20.99 12.47 18.64
C TYR A 37 -20.52 11.01 18.65
N ARG A 38 -19.31 10.75 19.14
CA ARG A 38 -18.78 9.40 19.31
C ARG A 38 -19.63 8.59 20.29
N LYS A 39 -19.94 9.17 21.46
CA LYS A 39 -20.82 8.54 22.46
C LYS A 39 -22.23 8.33 21.90
N GLN A 40 -22.76 9.32 21.19
CA GLN A 40 -24.05 9.25 20.50
C GLN A 40 -24.13 8.03 19.57
N THR A 41 -23.08 7.80 18.79
CA THR A 41 -23.04 6.70 17.81
C THR A 41 -22.85 5.33 18.48
N LEU A 42 -22.04 5.25 19.54
CA LEU A 42 -21.75 3.99 20.23
C LEU A 42 -22.86 3.55 21.19
N GLU A 43 -23.55 4.50 21.80
CA GLU A 43 -24.58 4.26 22.83
C GLU A 43 -25.99 4.55 22.32
N ASN A 44 -26.16 4.86 21.02
CA ASN A 44 -27.45 5.24 20.40
C ASN A 44 -28.18 6.39 21.10
N LEU A 45 -27.45 7.42 21.53
CA LEU A 45 -28.05 8.59 22.17
C LEU A 45 -28.83 9.45 21.16
N SER A 46 -29.84 10.16 21.66
CA SER A 46 -30.50 11.24 20.93
C SER A 46 -29.58 12.45 20.73
N ASP A 47 -29.96 13.35 19.83
CA ASP A 47 -29.25 14.62 19.64
C ASP A 47 -29.24 15.47 20.90
N GLU A 48 -30.35 15.45 21.65
CA GLU A 48 -30.52 16.22 22.89
C GLU A 48 -29.55 15.74 23.98
N GLU A 49 -29.48 14.42 24.21
CA GLU A 49 -28.54 13.83 25.16
C GLU A 49 -27.08 14.11 24.78
N ALA A 50 -26.73 14.00 23.49
CA ALA A 50 -25.39 14.31 23.02
C ALA A 50 -25.04 15.79 23.22
N LEU A 51 -25.97 16.71 22.94
CA LEU A 51 -25.78 18.14 23.11
C LEU A 51 -25.68 18.54 24.59
N GLN A 52 -26.43 17.89 25.47
CA GLN A 52 -26.32 18.11 26.91
C GLN A 52 -24.89 17.86 27.42
N LEU A 53 -24.24 16.78 26.96
CA LEU A 53 -22.83 16.50 27.30
C LEU A 53 -21.88 17.62 26.85
N VAL A 54 -22.18 18.28 25.72
CA VAL A 54 -21.38 19.42 25.25
C VAL A 54 -21.63 20.64 26.13
N PHE A 55 -22.90 20.90 26.51
CA PHE A 55 -23.26 22.03 27.37
C PHE A 55 -22.66 21.90 28.77
N ASP A 56 -22.71 20.71 29.38
CA ASP A 56 -22.11 20.45 30.69
C ASP A 56 -20.61 20.83 30.70
N ARG A 57 -19.87 20.48 29.63
CA ARG A 57 -18.44 20.83 29.49
C ARG A 57 -18.21 22.32 29.27
N ILE A 58 -19.10 22.99 28.54
CA ILE A 58 -19.05 24.44 28.31
C ILE A 58 -19.27 25.20 29.62
N GLU A 59 -20.25 24.76 30.41
CA GLU A 59 -20.57 25.32 31.73
C GLU A 59 -19.43 25.08 32.73
N GLU A 60 -18.90 23.86 32.80
CA GLU A 60 -17.74 23.50 33.63
C GLU A 60 -16.52 24.41 33.31
N ALA A 61 -16.30 24.69 32.02
CA ALA A 61 -15.25 25.59 31.55
C ALA A 61 -15.60 27.08 31.67
N LYS A 62 -16.80 27.41 32.17
CA LYS A 62 -17.32 28.77 32.35
C LYS A 62 -17.27 29.60 31.07
N ILE A 63 -17.58 28.99 29.93
CA ILE A 63 -17.59 29.63 28.62
C ILE A 63 -19.00 30.11 28.29
N TRP A 64 -19.23 31.41 28.26
CA TRP A 64 -20.49 31.96 27.76
C TRP A 64 -20.59 31.89 26.23
N ILE A 65 -21.62 31.23 25.72
CA ILE A 65 -22.05 31.19 24.32
C ILE A 65 -23.55 30.84 24.26
N PRO A 66 -24.35 31.46 23.38
CA PRO A 66 -25.76 31.08 23.21
C PRO A 66 -25.93 29.65 22.67
N ASP A 67 -26.91 28.92 23.21
CA ASP A 67 -27.10 27.49 22.91
C ASP A 67 -27.29 27.20 21.42
N HIS A 68 -28.04 28.05 20.71
CA HIS A 68 -28.30 27.88 19.28
C HIS A 68 -27.03 27.86 18.41
N GLU A 69 -25.95 28.54 18.83
CA GLU A 69 -24.65 28.50 18.14
C GLU A 69 -24.03 27.10 18.24
N ILE A 70 -24.15 26.45 19.40
CA ILE A 70 -23.66 25.08 19.61
C ILE A 70 -24.52 24.08 18.84
N LEU A 71 -25.85 24.21 18.92
CA LEU A 71 -26.80 23.37 18.18
C LEU A 71 -26.50 23.38 16.67
N ASN A 72 -26.44 24.57 16.08
CA ASN A 72 -26.21 24.74 14.65
C ASN A 72 -24.85 24.17 14.22
N ARG A 73 -23.82 24.39 15.04
CA ARG A 73 -22.47 23.92 14.73
C ARG A 73 -22.32 22.41 14.89
N TYR A 74 -22.94 21.83 15.92
CA TYR A 74 -22.97 20.39 16.12
C TYR A 74 -23.61 19.70 14.91
N ARG A 75 -24.81 20.17 14.51
CA ARG A 75 -25.53 19.67 13.32
C ARG A 75 -24.69 19.79 12.05
N ALA A 76 -24.10 20.96 11.80
CA ALA A 76 -23.26 21.19 10.63
C ALA A 76 -22.01 20.29 10.59
N LYS A 77 -21.44 19.95 11.75
CA LYS A 77 -20.23 19.13 11.85
C LYS A 77 -20.47 17.62 11.83
N LYS A 78 -21.71 17.13 11.96
CA LYS A 78 -21.99 15.69 12.01
C LYS A 78 -21.34 14.89 10.87
N ASN A 79 -21.38 15.39 9.64
CA ASN A 79 -20.73 14.71 8.50
C ASN A 79 -19.19 14.68 8.61
N GLN A 80 -18.58 15.68 9.24
CA GLN A 80 -17.14 15.66 9.54
C GLN A 80 -16.84 14.62 10.63
N PHE A 81 -17.62 14.61 11.71
CA PHE A 81 -17.44 13.67 12.81
C PHE A 81 -17.68 12.23 12.39
N LYS A 82 -18.68 11.97 11.54
CA LYS A 82 -18.92 10.66 10.92
C LYS A 82 -17.68 10.13 10.20
N ARG A 83 -17.05 10.97 9.37
CA ARG A 83 -15.84 10.61 8.63
C ARG A 83 -14.65 10.37 9.56
N ARG A 84 -14.48 11.21 10.59
CA ARG A 84 -13.43 11.03 11.61
C ARG A 84 -13.60 9.70 12.36
N LEU A 85 -14.80 9.41 12.84
CA LEU A 85 -15.12 8.17 13.57
C LEU A 85 -14.96 6.94 12.68
N ALA A 86 -15.38 7.01 11.42
CA ALA A 86 -15.15 5.93 10.45
C ALA A 86 -13.66 5.63 10.27
N GLY A 87 -12.80 6.67 10.19
CA GLY A 87 -11.35 6.52 10.13
C GLY A 87 -10.73 5.93 11.40
N GLU A 88 -11.20 6.33 12.57
CA GLU A 88 -10.75 5.78 13.86
C GLU A 88 -11.15 4.30 14.04
N ASN A 89 -12.27 3.90 13.45
CA ASN A 89 -12.77 2.52 13.51
C ASN A 89 -12.11 1.59 12.47
N VAL A 90 -11.25 2.10 11.58
CA VAL A 90 -10.50 1.23 10.65
C VAL A 90 -9.53 0.39 11.48
N PRO A 91 -9.67 -0.96 11.49
CA PRO A 91 -8.74 -1.80 12.21
C PRO A 91 -7.33 -1.65 11.66
N GLN A 92 -6.35 -1.39 12.55
CA GLN A 92 -4.96 -1.13 12.15
C GLN A 92 -4.33 -2.26 11.34
N HIS A 93 -4.76 -3.51 11.56
CA HIS A 93 -4.27 -4.65 10.82
C HIS A 93 -4.57 -4.57 9.31
N ILE A 94 -5.62 -3.84 8.89
CA ILE A 94 -5.95 -3.67 7.47
C ILE A 94 -4.81 -2.95 6.74
N PHE A 95 -4.22 -1.91 7.33
CA PHE A 95 -3.07 -1.21 6.72
C PHE A 95 -1.85 -2.12 6.57
N VAL A 96 -1.63 -3.00 7.56
CA VAL A 96 -0.55 -3.99 7.51
C VAL A 96 -0.79 -4.99 6.38
N MET A 97 -2.01 -5.52 6.27
CA MET A 97 -2.37 -6.48 5.23
C MET A 97 -2.32 -5.84 3.84
N GLU A 98 -2.76 -4.60 3.68
CA GLU A 98 -2.65 -3.86 2.42
C GLU A 98 -1.19 -3.71 1.97
N SER A 99 -0.29 -3.36 2.90
CA SER A 99 1.14 -3.28 2.58
C SER A 99 1.74 -4.64 2.20
N ILE A 100 1.29 -5.72 2.85
CA ILE A 100 1.71 -7.08 2.50
C ILE A 100 1.20 -7.45 1.10
N LEU A 101 -0.06 -7.16 0.80
CA LEU A 101 -0.67 -7.41 -0.51
C LEU A 101 0.10 -6.70 -1.63
N GLU A 102 0.35 -5.40 -1.47
CA GLU A 102 1.09 -4.60 -2.45
C GLU A 102 2.49 -5.18 -2.72
N LYS A 103 3.23 -5.49 -1.64
CA LYS A 103 4.58 -6.09 -1.75
C LYS A 103 4.55 -7.47 -2.38
N ALA A 104 3.57 -8.30 -2.04
CA ALA A 104 3.42 -9.63 -2.59
C ALA A 104 3.13 -9.56 -4.10
N THR A 105 2.18 -8.73 -4.51
CA THR A 105 1.85 -8.48 -5.92
C THR A 105 3.07 -8.01 -6.72
N GLN A 106 3.83 -7.05 -6.20
CA GLN A 106 5.03 -6.57 -6.88
C GLN A 106 6.09 -7.66 -7.04
N LYS A 107 6.31 -8.48 -6.00
CA LYS A 107 7.29 -9.58 -6.04
C LYS A 107 6.87 -10.67 -7.03
N MET A 108 5.59 -11.03 -7.06
CA MET A 108 5.05 -12.01 -8.00
C MET A 108 5.20 -11.53 -9.44
N ALA A 109 4.78 -10.29 -9.74
CA ALA A 109 4.93 -9.72 -11.08
C ALA A 109 6.40 -9.66 -11.54
N SER A 110 7.33 -9.30 -10.65
CA SER A 110 8.76 -9.32 -10.96
C SER A 110 9.30 -10.73 -11.20
N LEU A 111 8.75 -11.74 -10.51
CA LEU A 111 9.16 -13.14 -10.67
C LEU A 111 8.64 -13.70 -11.98
N GLU A 112 7.35 -13.48 -12.29
CA GLU A 112 6.70 -13.86 -13.54
C GLU A 112 7.47 -13.31 -14.74
N LYS A 113 7.80 -12.02 -14.73
CA LYS A 113 8.60 -11.40 -15.80
C LYS A 113 9.95 -12.10 -16.02
N LYS A 114 10.65 -12.47 -14.94
CA LYS A 114 11.94 -13.18 -15.04
C LYS A 114 11.77 -14.60 -15.56
N ILE A 115 10.67 -15.26 -15.20
CA ILE A 115 10.32 -16.60 -15.72
C ILE A 115 10.05 -16.51 -17.22
N GLU A 116 9.30 -15.50 -17.67
CA GLU A 116 9.02 -15.26 -19.10
C GLU A 116 10.30 -14.96 -19.89
N GLU A 117 11.16 -14.07 -19.38
CA GLU A 117 12.47 -13.77 -19.98
C GLU A 117 13.33 -15.04 -20.09
N TYR A 118 13.35 -15.88 -19.05
CA TYR A 118 14.10 -17.13 -19.04
C TYR A 118 13.49 -18.20 -19.97
N ALA A 119 12.16 -18.24 -20.07
CA ALA A 119 11.44 -19.13 -20.98
C ALA A 119 11.73 -18.75 -22.45
N ALA A 120 11.72 -17.47 -22.80
CA ALA A 120 12.10 -16.99 -24.13
C ALA A 120 13.56 -17.34 -24.47
N PHE A 121 14.46 -17.27 -23.49
CA PHE A 121 15.87 -17.59 -23.65
C PHE A 121 16.15 -19.09 -23.85
N GLN A 122 15.18 -19.97 -23.62
CA GLN A 122 15.35 -21.41 -23.86
C GLN A 122 15.72 -21.71 -25.31
N SER A 123 15.27 -20.89 -26.27
CA SER A 123 15.66 -21.03 -27.68
C SER A 123 17.17 -20.88 -27.90
N GLU A 124 17.83 -19.95 -27.20
CA GLU A 124 19.28 -19.78 -27.25
C GLU A 124 20.02 -20.90 -26.52
N ILE A 125 19.47 -21.41 -25.42
CA ILE A 125 20.03 -22.58 -24.73
C ILE A 125 19.97 -23.83 -25.63
N ARG A 126 18.88 -24.01 -26.40
CA ARG A 126 18.78 -25.10 -27.40
C ARG A 126 19.82 -24.95 -28.50
N LYS A 127 20.13 -23.73 -28.96
CA LYS A 127 21.23 -23.51 -29.92
C LYS A 127 22.58 -23.92 -29.33
N LEU A 128 22.81 -23.61 -28.05
CA LEU A 128 24.03 -24.02 -27.34
C LEU A 128 24.12 -25.55 -27.19
N GLU A 129 23.01 -26.22 -26.90
CA GLU A 129 22.92 -27.68 -26.85
C GLU A 129 23.16 -28.32 -28.23
N ALA A 130 22.56 -27.75 -29.28
CA ALA A 130 22.77 -28.18 -30.66
C ALA A 130 24.24 -28.03 -31.07
N TYR A 131 24.90 -26.91 -30.69
CA TYR A 131 26.33 -26.73 -30.90
C TYR A 131 27.14 -27.80 -30.17
N TYR A 132 26.92 -28.00 -28.88
CA TYR A 132 27.67 -28.97 -28.07
C TYR A 132 27.54 -30.42 -28.56
N THR A 133 26.39 -30.78 -29.12
CA THR A 133 26.13 -32.11 -29.68
C THR A 133 26.57 -32.25 -31.15
N SER A 134 26.98 -31.16 -31.79
CA SER A 134 27.38 -31.14 -33.20
C SER A 134 28.81 -31.63 -33.43
N GLN A 135 29.12 -31.93 -34.69
CA GLN A 135 30.50 -32.17 -35.12
C GLN A 135 31.37 -30.89 -35.02
N GLN A 136 30.78 -29.72 -35.26
CA GLN A 136 31.49 -28.43 -35.19
C GLN A 136 32.16 -28.21 -33.82
N TRP A 137 31.46 -28.51 -32.72
CA TRP A 137 32.05 -28.37 -31.39
C TRP A 137 33.26 -29.29 -31.19
N LYS A 138 33.23 -30.51 -31.73
CA LYS A 138 34.37 -31.43 -31.66
C LYS A 138 35.56 -30.89 -32.44
N ASP A 139 35.31 -30.36 -33.63
CA ASP A 139 36.35 -29.78 -34.48
C ASP A 139 36.97 -28.54 -33.80
N ASP A 140 36.14 -27.67 -33.23
CA ASP A 140 36.59 -26.50 -32.46
C ASP A 140 37.40 -26.91 -31.21
N TYR A 141 36.99 -27.99 -30.53
CA TYR A 141 37.71 -28.53 -29.37
C TYR A 141 39.10 -29.03 -29.76
N PHE A 142 39.21 -29.81 -30.85
CA PHE A 142 40.50 -30.27 -31.35
C PHE A 142 41.40 -29.10 -31.80
N MET A 143 40.84 -28.07 -32.42
CA MET A 143 41.58 -26.87 -32.79
C MET A 143 42.15 -26.12 -31.57
N ASP A 144 41.45 -26.11 -30.44
CA ASP A 144 41.96 -25.53 -29.19
C ASP A 144 43.09 -26.37 -28.60
N GLU A 145 42.94 -27.70 -28.60
CA GLU A 145 43.98 -28.64 -28.13
C GLU A 145 45.25 -28.55 -28.98
N ASP A 146 45.11 -28.32 -30.29
CA ASP A 146 46.22 -28.07 -31.22
C ASP A 146 46.88 -26.69 -31.04
N GLY A 147 46.37 -25.86 -30.11
CA GLY A 147 46.94 -24.56 -29.78
C GLY A 147 46.71 -23.49 -30.86
N THR A 148 45.74 -23.70 -31.76
CA THR A 148 45.47 -22.77 -32.87
C THR A 148 44.81 -21.47 -32.41
N PHE A 149 44.23 -21.46 -31.20
CA PHE A 149 43.55 -20.29 -30.66
C PHE A 149 44.45 -19.40 -29.78
N PRO A 150 44.25 -18.07 -29.80
CA PRO A 150 44.99 -17.14 -28.94
C PRO A 150 44.80 -17.44 -27.45
N ALA A 151 45.85 -17.22 -26.65
CA ALA A 151 45.80 -17.43 -25.19
C ALA A 151 44.66 -16.65 -24.50
N LYS A 152 44.34 -15.45 -24.99
CA LYS A 152 43.29 -14.57 -24.45
C LYS A 152 41.84 -15.03 -24.72
N LEU A 153 41.64 -16.08 -25.53
CA LEU A 153 40.30 -16.58 -25.83
C LEU A 153 39.65 -17.17 -24.56
N LYS A 154 38.38 -16.84 -24.33
CA LYS A 154 37.59 -17.49 -23.28
C LYS A 154 37.13 -18.87 -23.75
N ARG A 155 37.54 -19.92 -23.05
CA ARG A 155 37.29 -21.33 -23.40
C ARG A 155 36.10 -21.96 -22.65
N GLY A 156 35.15 -21.15 -22.20
CA GLY A 156 34.00 -21.66 -21.42
C GLY A 156 33.19 -22.72 -22.17
N VAL A 157 32.93 -22.47 -23.47
CA VAL A 157 32.19 -23.40 -24.35
C VAL A 157 33.02 -24.60 -24.82
N LEU A 158 34.35 -24.52 -24.75
CA LEU A 158 35.29 -25.59 -25.11
C LEU A 158 35.79 -26.37 -23.88
N SER A 159 35.28 -26.05 -22.69
CA SER A 159 35.62 -26.80 -21.48
C SER A 159 34.85 -28.13 -21.44
N GLN A 160 35.49 -29.17 -20.89
CA GLN A 160 34.92 -30.53 -20.83
C GLN A 160 33.54 -30.57 -20.16
N ASP A 161 33.33 -29.77 -19.11
CA ASP A 161 32.10 -29.83 -18.31
C ASP A 161 31.22 -28.57 -18.37
N GLY A 162 31.66 -27.50 -19.05
CA GLY A 162 31.01 -26.19 -18.95
C GLY A 162 29.58 -26.17 -19.50
N ILE A 163 29.39 -26.63 -20.75
CA ILE A 163 28.06 -26.68 -21.36
C ILE A 163 27.21 -27.76 -20.70
N TRP A 164 27.79 -28.94 -20.40
CA TRP A 164 27.06 -30.03 -19.75
C TRP A 164 26.47 -29.61 -18.39
N SER A 165 27.27 -28.97 -17.54
CA SER A 165 26.83 -28.49 -16.23
C SER A 165 25.72 -27.44 -16.35
N LEU A 166 25.81 -26.55 -17.34
CA LEU A 166 24.79 -25.55 -17.62
C LEU A 166 23.47 -26.21 -18.07
N LEU A 167 23.54 -27.19 -18.97
CA LEU A 167 22.35 -27.88 -19.49
C LEU A 167 21.64 -28.68 -18.39
N GLU A 168 22.40 -29.35 -17.51
CA GLU A 168 21.81 -30.07 -16.38
C GLU A 168 21.11 -29.12 -15.41
N ARG A 169 21.76 -27.99 -15.10
CA ARG A 169 21.15 -26.93 -14.29
C ARG A 169 19.91 -26.34 -14.95
N ASN A 170 19.92 -26.15 -16.27
CA ASN A 170 18.77 -25.67 -17.03
C ASN A 170 17.58 -26.64 -16.90
N LYS A 171 17.80 -27.94 -17.09
CA LYS A 171 16.76 -28.97 -16.94
C LYS A 171 16.11 -28.94 -15.56
N GLU A 172 16.93 -28.79 -14.50
CA GLU A 172 16.44 -28.65 -13.13
C GLU A 172 15.56 -27.39 -12.96
N LEU A 173 16.01 -26.25 -13.48
CA LEU A 173 15.29 -24.97 -13.38
C LEU A 173 13.99 -25.00 -14.18
N THR A 174 14.01 -25.47 -15.41
CA THR A 174 12.82 -25.59 -16.28
C THR A 174 11.76 -26.48 -15.64
N ARG A 175 12.17 -27.61 -15.03
CA ARG A 175 11.28 -28.48 -14.24
C ARG A 175 10.69 -27.77 -13.02
N LYS A 176 11.53 -27.05 -12.26
CA LYS A 176 11.09 -26.31 -11.06
C LYS A 176 10.12 -25.16 -11.39
N LEU A 177 10.32 -24.52 -12.53
CA LEU A 177 9.54 -23.36 -12.97
C LEU A 177 8.30 -23.76 -13.81
N GLY A 178 8.12 -25.05 -14.13
CA GLY A 178 7.00 -25.51 -14.94
C GLY A 178 7.01 -24.97 -16.36
N ILE A 179 8.17 -24.55 -16.87
CA ILE A 179 8.32 -24.08 -18.25
C ILE A 179 8.23 -25.33 -19.14
N SER A 180 7.12 -25.50 -19.87
CA SER A 180 7.00 -26.57 -20.85
C SER A 180 7.96 -26.31 -22.01
N GLU A 181 8.55 -27.37 -22.54
CA GLU A 181 9.25 -27.29 -23.82
C GLU A 181 8.22 -26.89 -24.87
N VAL A 182 8.25 -25.62 -25.30
CA VAL A 182 7.57 -25.22 -26.53
C VAL A 182 8.22 -26.04 -27.63
N GLN A 183 7.56 -27.15 -28.01
CA GLN A 183 7.85 -27.89 -29.23
C GLN A 183 7.80 -26.87 -30.36
N GLY A 184 8.95 -26.61 -30.96
CA GLY A 184 8.98 -25.95 -32.26
C GLY A 184 8.13 -26.80 -33.18
N HIS A 185 6.97 -26.28 -33.57
CA HIS A 185 6.16 -26.87 -34.62
C HIS A 185 6.96 -26.65 -35.90
N ASP A 186 7.77 -27.64 -36.28
CA ASP A 186 8.31 -27.75 -37.63
C ASP A 186 7.13 -28.10 -38.55
N GLU A 187 6.40 -27.07 -38.99
CA GLU A 187 5.60 -27.15 -40.21
C GLU A 187 6.59 -27.14 -41.39
N HIS A 188 6.98 -28.32 -41.83
CA HIS A 188 7.51 -28.52 -43.17
C HIS A 188 6.36 -29.02 -44.06
N GLU A 189 5.83 -28.10 -44.88
CA GLU A 189 5.12 -28.38 -46.12
C GLU A 189 6.10 -28.39 -47.30
#